data_AF-A0A358XRR4-F1
#
_entry.id   AF-A0A358XRR4-F1
#
_cell.length_a   1.000
_cell.length_b   1.000
_cell.length_c   1.000
_cell.angle_alpha   90.00
_cell.angle_beta   90.00
_cell.angle_gamma   90.00
#
_symmetry.space_group_name_H-M   'P 1'
#
loop_
_entity.id
_entity.type
_entity.pdbx_description
1 polymer ?
#
loop_
_entity_poly.entity_id
_entity_poly.type
_entity_poly.pdbx_seq_one_letter_code
_entity_poly.pdbx_strand_id
1 'polypeptide(L)'
;MLLGEDFTGIDHNWTDLTPLTMISNRKIIRLDASIAGVEFKDIVTNAADPAKPNGRPSLFGNQILNHFNVILDNQEGFLYLKPNSRIKEPYSNYEGYLKQMSQSMQKN
;
A
#
# COMPACT_ATOMS: atom_id res chain seq x y z
N MET A 1 8.79 -1.92 -8.61
CA MET A 1 8.45 -1.05 -7.46
C MET A 1 9.43 -1.33 -6.35
N LEU A 2 10.22 -0.33 -5.95
CA LEU A 2 11.16 -0.43 -4.84
C LEU A 2 10.46 -0.02 -3.54
N LEU A 3 10.74 -0.72 -2.44
CA LEU A 3 10.19 -0.35 -1.13
C LEU A 3 10.83 0.98 -0.69
N GLY A 4 9.98 1.98 -0.41
CA GLY A 4 10.40 3.32 0.01
C GLY A 4 10.37 4.38 -1.10
N GLU A 5 10.19 3.98 -2.36
CA GLU A 5 9.96 4.91 -3.47
C GLU A 5 8.46 5.17 -3.65
N ASP A 6 8.10 6.41 -3.98
CA ASP A 6 6.72 6.76 -4.28
C ASP A 6 6.35 6.24 -5.67
N PHE A 7 5.36 5.34 -5.72
CA PHE A 7 4.95 4.75 -6.98
C PHE A 7 4.00 5.63 -7.79
N THR A 8 3.43 6.67 -7.17
CA THR A 8 2.45 7.55 -7.82
C THR A 8 3.09 8.45 -8.88
N GLY A 9 4.38 8.77 -8.72
CA GLY A 9 5.16 9.55 -9.69
C GLY A 9 5.75 8.72 -10.84
N ILE A 10 5.54 7.40 -10.85
CA ILE A 10 6.00 6.51 -11.90
C ILE A 10 4.91 6.43 -12.99
N ASP A 11 5.31 6.61 -14.24
CA ASP A 11 4.44 6.55 -15.42
C ASP A 11 3.17 7.39 -15.26
N HIS A 12 2.00 6.78 -15.46
CA HIS A 12 0.69 7.42 -15.39
C HIS A 12 -0.09 6.99 -14.13
N ASN A 13 0.60 6.36 -13.17
CA ASN A 13 -0.03 5.72 -12.01
C ASN A 13 -0.95 6.69 -11.26
N TRP A 14 -0.52 7.92 -11.00
CA TRP A 14 -1.38 8.90 -10.33
C TRP A 14 -2.71 9.13 -11.05
N THR A 15 -2.71 9.19 -12.38
CA THR A 15 -3.91 9.43 -13.19
C THR A 15 -4.78 8.18 -13.25
N ASP A 16 -4.17 7.00 -13.39
CA ASP A 16 -4.86 5.72 -13.60
C ASP A 16 -5.49 5.17 -12.30
N LEU A 17 -4.93 5.58 -11.15
CA LEU A 17 -5.45 5.22 -9.84
C LEU A 17 -6.82 5.86 -9.59
N THR A 18 -7.85 5.03 -9.65
CA THR A 18 -9.23 5.39 -9.30
C THR A 18 -9.37 5.49 -7.77
N PRO A 19 -9.71 6.67 -7.22
CA PRO A 19 -9.90 6.83 -5.79
C PRO A 19 -11.20 6.16 -5.32
N LEU A 20 -11.12 5.45 -4.21
CA LEU A 20 -12.28 5.07 -3.39
C LEU A 20 -12.87 6.30 -2.69
N THR A 21 -12.00 7.19 -2.21
CA THR A 21 -12.36 8.49 -1.64
C THR A 21 -11.15 9.42 -1.64
N MET A 22 -11.39 10.70 -1.35
CA MET A 22 -10.35 11.71 -1.15
C MET A 22 -10.32 12.11 0.33
N ILE A 23 -9.12 12.10 0.93
CA ILE A 23 -8.90 12.66 2.26
C ILE A 23 -7.85 13.76 2.15
N SER A 24 -8.29 15.01 2.32
CA SER A 24 -7.49 16.20 2.04
C SER A 24 -6.95 16.20 0.59
N ASN A 25 -5.67 15.89 0.42
CA ASN A 25 -4.96 15.86 -0.86
C ASN A 25 -4.62 14.42 -1.32
N ARG A 26 -4.99 13.40 -0.54
CA ARG A 26 -4.59 12.02 -0.82
C ARG A 26 -5.75 11.24 -1.41
N LYS A 27 -5.45 10.42 -2.41
CA LYS A 27 -6.39 9.41 -2.91
C LYS A 27 -6.31 8.20 -1.97
N ILE A 28 -7.43 7.80 -1.39
CA ILE A 28 -7.56 6.46 -0.83
C ILE A 28 -7.87 5.55 -2.00
N ILE A 29 -6.99 4.58 -2.25
CA ILE A 29 -7.06 3.71 -3.43
C ILE A 29 -7.04 2.25 -3.00
N ARG A 30 -7.54 1.38 -3.86
CA ARG A 30 -7.38 -0.06 -3.78
C ARG A 30 -6.54 -0.51 -4.96
N LEU A 31 -5.49 -1.29 -4.70
CA LEU A 31 -4.64 -1.85 -5.73
C LEU A 31 -4.21 -3.26 -5.36
N ASP A 32 -3.75 -3.99 -6.37
CA ASP A 32 -3.03 -5.26 -6.21
C ASP A 32 -1.54 -5.01 -6.51
N ALA A 33 -0.65 -5.70 -5.80
CA ALA A 33 0.80 -5.57 -6.00
C ALA A 33 1.51 -6.91 -5.91
N SER A 34 2.58 -7.08 -6.67
CA SER A 34 3.52 -8.19 -6.51
C SER A 34 4.79 -7.70 -5.83
N ILE A 35 5.14 -8.29 -4.69
CA ILE A 35 6.32 -7.95 -3.91
C ILE A 35 7.10 -9.23 -3.62
N ALA A 36 8.37 -9.27 -4.05
CA ALA A 36 9.24 -10.44 -3.89
C ALA A 36 8.62 -11.76 -4.39
N GLY A 37 7.89 -11.71 -5.51
CA GLY A 37 7.23 -12.88 -6.11
C GLY A 37 5.92 -13.30 -5.43
N VAL A 38 5.39 -12.48 -4.52
CA VAL A 38 4.14 -12.74 -3.79
C VAL A 38 3.11 -11.71 -4.21
N GLU A 39 1.93 -12.19 -4.61
CA GLU A 39 0.79 -11.35 -4.91
C GLU A 39 0.05 -10.94 -3.63
N PHE A 40 -0.18 -9.63 -3.50
CA PHE A 40 -1.02 -9.03 -2.49
C PHE A 40 -2.20 -8.36 -3.18
N LYS A 41 -3.40 -8.75 -2.76
CA LYS A 41 -4.64 -8.19 -3.29
C LYS A 41 -5.27 -7.22 -2.31
N ASP A 42 -6.06 -6.30 -2.83
CA ASP A 42 -6.93 -5.42 -2.06
C ASP A 42 -6.16 -4.52 -1.08
N ILE A 43 -4.98 -4.07 -1.48
CA ILE A 43 -4.20 -3.12 -0.71
C ILE A 43 -4.93 -1.77 -0.71
N VAL A 44 -5.49 -1.40 0.44
CA VAL A 44 -6.01 -0.06 0.66
C VAL A 44 -4.90 0.82 1.21
N THR A 45 -4.53 1.86 0.48
CA THR A 45 -3.45 2.78 0.87
C THR A 45 -3.77 4.23 0.49
N ASN A 46 -3.02 5.16 1.08
CA ASN A 46 -3.18 6.60 0.91
C ASN A 46 -2.15 7.17 -0.06
N ALA A 47 -2.48 7.12 -1.35
CA ALA A 47 -1.60 7.61 -2.42
C ALA A 47 -1.37 9.12 -2.32
N ALA A 48 -0.11 9.52 -2.32
CA ALA A 48 0.31 10.92 -2.34
C ALA A 48 0.33 11.48 -3.77
N ASP A 49 -0.12 12.73 -3.92
CA ASP A 49 0.01 13.49 -5.16
C ASP A 49 1.50 13.75 -5.45
N PRO A 50 2.06 13.22 -6.56
CA PRO A 50 3.48 13.38 -6.87
C PRO A 50 3.87 14.84 -7.15
N ALA A 51 2.92 15.71 -7.50
CA ALA A 51 3.17 17.14 -7.69
C ALA A 51 3.32 17.92 -6.36
N LYS A 52 3.10 17.27 -5.21
CA LYS A 52 3.19 17.88 -3.88
C LYS A 52 4.29 17.18 -3.04
N PRO A 53 5.56 17.53 -3.26
CA PRO A 53 6.74 16.79 -2.78
C PRO A 53 6.90 16.74 -1.25
N ASN A 54 6.13 17.53 -0.48
CA ASN A 54 6.14 17.48 0.99
C ASN A 54 5.27 16.35 1.56
N GLY A 55 4.58 15.59 0.71
CA GLY A 55 3.86 14.40 1.14
C GLY A 55 4.83 13.26 1.44
N ARG A 56 4.75 12.65 2.63
CA ARG A 56 5.37 11.33 2.85
C ARG A 56 4.95 10.38 1.72
N PRO A 57 5.88 9.63 1.11
CA PRO A 57 5.58 8.71 0.02
C PRO A 57 4.49 7.73 0.44
N SER A 58 3.78 7.20 -0.55
CA SER A 58 2.73 6.22 -0.33
C SER A 58 3.35 4.96 0.28
N LEU A 59 3.15 4.74 1.58
CA LEU A 59 3.77 3.62 2.29
C LEU A 59 2.94 2.36 2.07
N PHE A 60 3.58 1.31 1.57
CA PHE A 60 3.09 -0.04 1.76
C PHE A 60 3.25 -0.39 3.25
N GLY A 61 2.13 -0.74 3.90
CA GLY A 61 2.10 -0.88 5.35
C GLY A 61 3.01 -2.01 5.86
N ASN A 62 3.46 -1.89 7.11
CA ASN A 62 4.21 -2.94 7.83
C ASN A 62 3.53 -4.31 7.82
N GLN A 63 2.22 -4.36 7.51
CA GLN A 63 1.50 -5.60 7.29
C GLN A 63 2.11 -6.44 6.17
N ILE A 64 2.60 -5.84 5.07
CA ILE A 64 3.31 -6.58 4.02
C ILE A 64 4.54 -7.28 4.59
N LEU A 65 5.30 -6.59 5.44
CA LEU A 65 6.51 -7.15 6.05
C LEU A 65 6.22 -8.36 6.94
N ASN A 66 5.03 -8.49 7.51
CA ASN A 66 4.65 -9.64 8.32
C ASN A 66 4.61 -10.96 7.53
N HIS A 67 4.48 -10.90 6.21
CA HIS A 67 4.46 -12.09 5.34
C HIS A 67 5.87 -12.56 4.96
N PHE A 68 6.90 -11.83 5.38
CA PHE A 68 8.29 -12.16 5.08
C PHE A 68 9.12 -12.29 6.36
N ASN A 69 10.17 -13.10 6.29
CA ASN A 69 11.34 -12.90 7.11
C ASN A 69 12.17 -11.80 6.44
N VAL A 70 12.53 -10.77 7.21
CA VAL A 70 13.11 -9.53 6.70
C VAL A 70 14.53 -9.40 7.21
N ILE A 71 15.48 -9.13 6.30
CA ILE A 71 16.85 -8.74 6.64
C ILE A 71 17.11 -7.36 6.05
N LEU A 72 17.45 -6.41 6.91
CA LEU A 72 17.90 -5.07 6.53
C LEU A 72 19.43 -5.09 6.47
N ASP A 73 19.99 -5.01 5.27
CA ASP A 73 21.42 -4.85 5.04
C ASP A 73 21.72 -3.40 4.73
N ASN A 74 22.10 -2.65 5.75
CA ASN A 74 22.41 -1.23 5.63
C ASN A 74 23.82 -0.97 5.07
N GLN A 75 24.67 -2.00 4.93
CA GLN A 75 25.99 -1.83 4.35
C GLN A 75 25.88 -1.72 2.83
N GLU A 76 25.14 -2.65 2.24
CA GLU A 76 24.91 -2.71 0.80
C GLU A 76 23.63 -1.98 0.36
N GLY A 77 22.80 -1.56 1.33
CA GLY A 77 21.54 -0.84 1.07
C GLY A 77 20.41 -1.73 0.55
N PHE A 78 20.44 -3.03 0.88
CA PHE A 78 19.46 -4.00 0.42
C PHE A 78 18.45 -4.39 1.51
N LEU A 79 17.23 -4.68 1.05
CA LEU A 79 16.19 -5.31 1.85
C LEU A 79 15.92 -6.71 1.29
N TYR A 80 16.28 -7.73 2.04
CA TYR A 80 16.02 -9.12 1.65
C TYR A 80 14.70 -9.60 2.25
N LEU A 81 13.86 -10.14 1.38
CA LEU A 81 12.54 -10.64 1.73
C LEU A 81 12.45 -12.13 1.40
N LYS A 82 12.24 -12.96 2.43
CA LYS A 82 11.97 -14.39 2.27
C LYS A 82 10.54 -14.68 2.74
N PRO A 83 9.62 -15.14 1.87
CA PRO A 83 8.25 -15.46 2.28
C PRO A 83 8.24 -16.42 3.48
N ASN A 84 7.35 -16.17 4.45
CA ASN A 84 7.17 -17.00 5.64
C ASN A 84 5.80 -17.73 5.61
N SER A 85 5.44 -18.40 6.70
CA SER A 85 4.21 -19.19 6.78
C SER A 85 2.91 -18.37 6.65
N ARG A 86 2.98 -17.05 6.84
CA ARG A 86 1.84 -16.12 6.81
C ARG A 86 1.47 -15.69 5.41
N ILE A 87 2.14 -16.18 4.36
CA ILE A 87 1.89 -15.76 2.97
C ILE A 87 0.46 -16.03 2.48
N LYS A 88 -0.24 -16.96 3.13
CA LYS A 88 -1.63 -17.31 2.84
C LYS A 88 -2.63 -16.45 3.60
N GLU A 89 -2.17 -15.66 4.56
CA GLU A 89 -3.03 -14.71 5.27
C GLU A 89 -3.37 -13.55 4.31
N PRO A 90 -4.63 -13.08 4.30
CA PRO A 90 -4.99 -11.91 3.52
C PRO A 90 -4.28 -10.67 4.07
N TYR A 91 -3.80 -9.80 3.17
CA TYR A 91 -3.20 -8.52 3.55
C TYR A 91 -4.18 -7.61 4.30
N SER A 92 -5.38 -7.45 3.74
CA SER A 92 -6.44 -6.61 4.28
C SER A 92 -7.75 -7.40 4.37
N ASN A 93 -8.61 -6.97 5.29
CA ASN A 93 -10.03 -7.36 5.30
C ASN A 93 -10.85 -6.27 4.60
N TYR A 94 -10.87 -6.30 3.27
CA TYR A 94 -11.57 -5.28 2.48
C TYR A 94 -13.08 -5.23 2.77
N GLU A 95 -13.73 -6.37 3.00
CA GLU A 95 -15.12 -6.40 3.45
C GLU A 95 -15.33 -5.67 4.79
N GLY A 96 -14.40 -5.86 5.72
CA GLY A 96 -14.37 -5.14 6.99
C GLY A 96 -14.23 -3.63 6.80
N TYR A 97 -13.37 -3.20 5.88
CA TYR A 97 -13.25 -1.78 5.49
C TYR A 97 -14.57 -1.23 4.92
N LEU A 98 -15.22 -1.95 4.00
CA LEU A 98 -16.51 -1.53 3.43
C LEU A 98 -17.59 -1.37 4.50
N LYS A 99 -17.65 -2.28 5.48
CA LYS A 99 -18.59 -2.19 6.62
C LYS A 99 -18.33 -0.99 7.51
N GLN A 100 -17.06 -0.64 7.76
CA GLN A 100 -16.73 0.54 8.57
C GLN A 100 -17.08 1.84 7.83
N MET A 101 -16.79 1.92 6.53
CA MET A 101 -17.11 3.08 5.71
C MET A 101 -18.62 3.33 5.66
N SER A 102 -19.43 2.30 5.43
CA SER A 102 -20.89 2.45 5.40
C SER A 102 -21.47 2.91 6.76
N GLN A 103 -20.96 2.38 7.87
CA GLN A 103 -21.34 2.82 9.22
C GLN A 103 -20.94 4.27 9.52
N SER A 104 -19.79 4.72 9.01
CA SER A 104 -19.34 6.10 9.20
C SER A 104 -20.17 7.11 8.41
N MET A 105 -20.64 6.73 7.21
CA MET A 105 -21.51 7.59 6.39
C MET A 105 -22.95 7.69 6.91
N GLN A 106 -23.43 6.68 7.67
CA GLN A 106 -24.76 6.70 8.30
C GLN A 106 -24.82 7.53 9.59
N LYS A 107 -23.67 7.91 10.16
CA LYS A 107 -23.58 8.68 11.41
C LYS A 107 -23.42 10.20 11.20
N ASN A 108 -23.36 10.66 9.96
CA ASN A 108 -23.37 12.05 9.55
C ASN A 108 -24.68 12.38 8.81
#